data_AF-A0A0U1RPN8-F1
#
_entry.id   AF-A0A0U1RPN8-F1
#
_cell.length_a   1.000
_cell.length_b   1.000
_cell.length_c   1.000
_cell.angle_alpha   90.00
_cell.angle_beta   90.00
_cell.angle_gamma   90.00
#
_symmetry.space_group_name_H-M   'P 1'
#
loop_
_entity.id
_entity.type
_entity.pdbx_description
1 polymer ?
#
loop_
_entity_poly.entity_id
_entity_poly.type
_entity_poly.pdbx_seq_one_letter_code
_entity_poly.pdbx_strand_id
1 'polypeptide(L)'
;MPHPYPALTPEQKKELSDIAHRIVAPGKGILAADESTGSIAKRLQSIGTENTEENRRFYRQLLLTADDRVNPCIGGVILFHETLYQKADDGRPFPQVIKSKGGVVGIKVDKGVVPLAGTNGETTTQGLDGLSERCAQYKKDGADFAKWRCVLKIGEHTPSALAIMENANVLARYASICQQNGIVPIVEPE
;
A
#
# COMPACT_ATOMS: atom_id res chain seq x y z
N MET A 1 -19.88 4.01 -30.37
CA MET A 1 -18.91 4.57 -29.41
C MET A 1 -19.50 4.44 -28.02
N PRO A 2 -18.71 4.05 -27.00
CA PRO A 2 -19.22 4.01 -25.63
C PRO A 2 -19.58 5.42 -25.13
N HIS A 3 -20.63 5.54 -24.31
CA HIS A 3 -21.03 6.80 -23.68
C HIS A 3 -20.22 7.07 -22.40
N PRO A 4 -19.69 8.29 -22.21
CA PRO A 4 -18.92 8.62 -21.01
C PRO A 4 -19.84 8.99 -19.84
N TYR A 5 -19.73 8.25 -18.73
CA TYR A 5 -20.25 8.64 -17.42
C TYR A 5 -19.04 8.91 -16.52
N PRO A 6 -18.70 10.19 -16.24
CA PRO A 6 -17.47 10.51 -15.52
C PRO A 6 -17.45 9.90 -14.12
N ALA A 7 -16.41 9.11 -13.82
CA ALA A 7 -16.20 8.55 -12.48
C ALA A 7 -15.67 9.59 -11.48
N LEU A 8 -15.00 10.64 -11.95
CA LEU A 8 -14.35 11.65 -11.12
C LEU A 8 -14.63 13.06 -11.64
N THR A 9 -14.83 14.01 -10.72
CA THR A 9 -14.86 15.45 -11.02
C THR A 9 -13.46 15.99 -11.33
N PRO A 10 -13.33 17.19 -11.92
CA PRO A 10 -12.04 17.84 -12.13
C PRO A 10 -11.24 18.03 -10.83
N GLU A 11 -11.90 18.34 -9.71
CA GLU A 11 -11.27 18.55 -8.41
C GLU A 11 -10.69 17.24 -7.86
N GLN A 12 -11.46 16.14 -7.96
CA GLN A 12 -10.99 14.80 -7.56
C GLN A 12 -9.79 14.36 -8.41
N LYS A 13 -9.83 14.63 -9.72
CA LYS A 13 -8.69 14.35 -10.62
C LYS A 13 -7.45 15.14 -10.20
N LYS A 14 -7.62 16.43 -9.89
CA LYS A 14 -6.51 17.28 -9.45
C LYS A 14 -5.91 16.79 -8.13
N GLU A 15 -6.75 16.46 -7.14
CA GLU A 15 -6.29 15.92 -5.86
C GLU A 15 -5.43 14.66 -6.05
N LEU A 16 -5.95 13.66 -6.78
CA LEU A 16 -5.24 12.41 -7.03
C LEU A 16 -3.94 12.63 -7.82
N SER A 17 -3.99 13.49 -8.83
CA SER A 17 -2.82 13.86 -9.63
C SER A 17 -1.73 14.52 -8.75
N ASP A 18 -2.09 15.50 -7.93
CA ASP A 18 -1.15 16.22 -7.07
C ASP A 18 -0.51 15.30 -6.02
N ILE A 19 -1.28 14.36 -5.44
CA ILE A 19 -0.75 13.33 -4.55
C ILE A 19 0.27 12.47 -5.29
N ALA A 20 -0.09 11.94 -6.47
CA ALA A 20 0.80 11.07 -7.25
C ALA A 20 2.13 11.77 -7.58
N HIS A 21 2.09 13.02 -8.05
CA HIS A 21 3.31 13.78 -8.37
C HIS A 21 4.20 14.03 -7.14
N ARG A 22 3.61 14.26 -5.94
CA ARG A 22 4.40 14.43 -4.70
C ARG A 22 5.16 13.16 -4.31
N ILE A 23 4.55 12.00 -4.52
CA ILE A 23 5.15 10.69 -4.18
C ILE A 23 6.42 10.45 -5.01
N VAL A 24 6.40 10.83 -6.30
CA VAL A 24 7.48 10.57 -7.27
C VAL A 24 8.22 11.81 -7.75
N ALA A 25 8.23 12.88 -6.94
CA ALA A 25 8.97 14.09 -7.27
C ALA A 25 10.46 13.79 -7.51
N PRO A 26 11.20 14.61 -8.30
CA PRO A 26 12.59 14.34 -8.63
C PRO A 26 13.46 14.04 -7.40
N GLY A 27 14.19 12.92 -7.43
CA GLY A 27 15.04 12.45 -6.33
C GLY A 27 14.30 11.70 -5.21
N LYS A 28 12.97 11.63 -5.26
CA LYS A 28 12.16 10.92 -4.26
C LYS A 28 11.72 9.53 -4.72
N GLY A 29 11.64 8.61 -3.76
CA GLY A 29 11.09 7.27 -3.93
C GLY A 29 10.15 6.88 -2.78
N ILE A 30 9.83 5.59 -2.71
CA ILE A 30 8.92 5.04 -1.70
C ILE A 30 9.66 4.06 -0.80
N LEU A 31 9.47 4.18 0.51
CA LEU A 31 9.79 3.12 1.46
C LEU A 31 8.57 2.19 1.60
N ALA A 32 8.71 0.93 1.19
CA ALA A 32 7.69 -0.10 1.42
C ALA A 32 7.93 -0.77 2.78
N ALA A 33 7.25 -0.31 3.83
CA ALA A 33 7.33 -0.79 5.21
C ALA A 33 6.00 -1.44 5.67
N ASP A 34 5.30 -2.06 4.71
CA ASP A 34 3.95 -2.59 4.83
C ASP A 34 3.89 -4.11 5.03
N GLU A 35 4.98 -4.70 5.53
CA GLU A 35 5.00 -6.12 5.85
C GLU A 35 3.93 -6.43 6.90
N SER A 36 3.07 -7.40 6.58
CA SER A 36 2.12 -7.97 7.52
C SER A 36 2.84 -8.64 8.69
N THR A 37 2.12 -8.91 9.78
CA THR A 37 2.66 -9.60 10.97
C THR A 37 3.38 -10.91 10.63
N GLY A 38 2.87 -11.68 9.67
CA GLY A 38 3.51 -12.92 9.21
C GLY A 38 4.73 -12.70 8.32
N SER A 39 4.75 -11.62 7.52
CA SER A 39 5.89 -11.29 6.66
C SER A 39 7.06 -10.74 7.47
N ILE A 40 6.79 -9.81 8.39
CA ILE A 40 7.82 -9.22 9.26
C ILE A 40 8.39 -10.23 10.27
N ALA A 41 7.62 -11.27 10.65
CA ALA A 41 8.11 -12.37 11.47
C ALA A 41 9.41 -12.99 10.91
N LYS A 42 9.45 -13.22 9.59
CA LYS A 42 10.63 -13.79 8.91
C LYS A 42 11.84 -12.86 8.96
N ARG A 43 11.60 -11.53 8.91
CA ARG A 43 12.66 -10.52 9.03
C ARG A 43 13.23 -10.49 10.44
N LEU A 44 12.39 -10.41 11.46
CA LEU A 44 12.82 -10.37 12.86
C LEU A 44 13.50 -11.67 13.30
N GLN A 45 13.01 -12.83 12.84
CA GLN A 45 13.64 -14.12 13.11
C GLN A 45 15.07 -14.20 12.57
N SER A 46 15.35 -13.61 11.40
CA SER A 46 16.69 -13.64 10.79
C SER A 46 17.77 -12.92 11.61
N ILE A 47 17.35 -12.06 12.55
CA ILE A 47 18.23 -11.33 13.47
C ILE A 47 18.01 -11.74 14.94
N GLY A 48 17.32 -12.87 15.19
CA GLY A 48 17.09 -13.37 16.54
C GLY A 48 16.19 -12.49 17.42
N THR A 49 15.31 -11.66 16.82
CA THR A 49 14.39 -10.77 17.55
C THR A 49 12.98 -11.36 17.60
N GLU A 50 12.32 -11.30 18.76
CA GLU A 50 10.95 -11.79 18.92
C GLU A 50 9.93 -10.92 18.15
N ASN A 51 8.91 -11.54 17.55
CA ASN A 51 7.87 -10.84 16.80
C ASN A 51 6.73 -10.32 17.70
N THR A 52 7.04 -9.38 18.57
CA THR A 52 6.06 -8.66 19.40
C THR A 52 5.58 -7.38 18.72
N GLU A 53 4.41 -6.86 19.14
CA GLU A 53 3.92 -5.56 18.65
C GLU A 53 4.93 -4.43 18.92
N GLU A 54 5.54 -4.43 20.11
CA GLU A 54 6.54 -3.42 20.48
C GLU A 54 7.80 -3.51 19.62
N ASN A 55 8.33 -4.71 19.35
CA ASN A 55 9.48 -4.85 18.46
C ASN A 55 9.17 -4.42 17.02
N ARG A 56 7.94 -4.67 16.54
CA ARG A 56 7.48 -4.15 15.23
C ARG A 56 7.37 -2.63 15.25
N ARG A 57 6.78 -2.04 16.31
CA ARG A 57 6.68 -0.59 16.50
C ARG A 57 8.05 0.07 16.51
N PHE A 58 8.97 -0.46 17.32
CA PHE A 58 10.34 0.05 17.45
C PHE A 58 11.12 -0.05 16.14
N TYR A 59 11.01 -1.17 15.42
CA TYR A 59 11.61 -1.31 14.10
C TYR A 59 11.06 -0.29 13.09
N ARG A 60 9.73 -0.07 13.09
CA ARG A 60 9.11 0.95 12.22
C ARG A 60 9.54 2.35 12.64
N GLN A 61 9.61 2.65 13.94
CA GLN A 61 10.13 3.92 14.44
C GLN A 61 11.55 4.17 13.93
N LEU A 62 12.45 3.20 14.05
CA LEU A 62 13.84 3.30 13.58
C LEU A 62 13.91 3.81 12.13
N LEU A 63 13.05 3.29 11.25
CA LEU A 63 12.98 3.72 9.85
C LEU A 63 12.36 5.13 9.71
N LEU A 64 11.24 5.39 10.37
CA LEU A 64 10.44 6.60 10.17
C LEU A 64 11.04 7.84 10.84
N THR A 65 11.84 7.66 11.89
CA THR A 65 12.50 8.74 12.64
C THR A 65 13.98 8.87 12.30
N ALA A 66 14.45 8.26 11.22
CA ALA A 66 15.78 8.55 10.66
C ALA A 66 15.96 10.07 10.47
N ASP A 67 17.19 10.54 10.50
CA ASP A 67 17.48 11.98 10.41
C ASP A 67 17.09 12.59 9.05
N ASP A 68 17.11 13.92 8.96
CA ASP A 68 16.50 14.65 7.85
C ASP A 68 17.19 14.47 6.48
N ARG A 69 18.33 13.78 6.42
CA ARG A 69 18.97 13.38 5.15
C ARG A 69 18.04 12.57 4.26
N VAL A 70 17.05 11.86 4.83
CA VAL A 70 16.08 11.06 4.05
C VAL A 70 14.93 11.89 3.46
N ASN A 71 14.68 13.11 3.94
CA ASN A 71 13.53 13.93 3.55
C ASN A 71 13.48 14.27 2.03
N PRO A 72 14.61 14.60 1.36
CA PRO A 72 14.61 14.78 -0.09
C PRO A 72 14.58 13.44 -0.87
N CYS A 73 14.72 12.30 -0.19
CA CYS A 73 14.78 10.97 -0.80
C CYS A 73 13.45 10.21 -0.72
N ILE A 74 12.60 10.51 0.27
CA ILE A 74 11.36 9.77 0.54
C ILE A 74 10.16 10.64 0.21
N GLY A 75 9.45 10.29 -0.87
CA GLY A 75 8.19 10.91 -1.27
C GLY A 75 6.97 10.22 -0.70
N GLY A 76 7.07 8.93 -0.37
CA GLY A 76 5.99 8.20 0.29
C GLY A 76 6.49 7.04 1.14
N VAL A 77 5.68 6.64 2.11
CA VAL A 77 5.92 5.43 2.92
C VAL A 77 4.66 4.58 2.95
N ILE A 78 4.77 3.31 2.57
CA ILE A 78 3.66 2.35 2.65
C ILE A 78 3.69 1.70 4.02
N LEU A 79 2.59 1.79 4.75
CA LEU A 79 2.43 1.20 6.07
C LEU A 79 1.49 -0.01 6.04
N PHE A 80 1.69 -0.89 7.01
CA PHE A 80 0.68 -1.90 7.39
C PHE A 80 -0.35 -1.28 8.33
N HIS A 81 -1.54 -1.88 8.42
CA HIS A 81 -2.65 -1.38 9.24
C HIS A 81 -2.24 -1.13 10.70
N GLU A 82 -1.53 -2.06 11.32
CA GLU A 82 -1.02 -1.93 12.69
C GLU A 82 -0.19 -0.64 12.84
N THR A 83 0.74 -0.40 11.92
CA THR A 83 1.67 0.73 11.96
C THR A 83 0.99 2.08 11.70
N LEU A 84 -0.09 2.13 10.92
CA LEU A 84 -0.83 3.37 10.70
C LEU A 84 -1.34 3.97 12.03
N TYR A 85 -1.66 3.12 13.02
CA TYR A 85 -2.20 3.52 14.32
C TYR A 85 -1.18 3.47 15.47
N GLN A 86 0.07 3.12 15.18
CA GLN A 86 1.15 3.17 16.16
C GLN A 86 1.72 4.59 16.33
N LYS A 87 2.47 4.76 17.42
CA LYS A 87 3.10 6.02 17.81
C LYS A 87 4.60 5.87 18.00
N ALA A 88 5.32 6.95 17.75
CA ALA A 88 6.70 7.09 18.17
C ALA A 88 6.80 7.33 19.68
N ASP A 89 8.01 7.24 20.23
CA ASP A 89 8.32 7.41 21.66
C ASP A 89 7.97 8.83 22.15
N ASP A 90 8.00 9.82 21.27
CA ASP A 90 7.57 11.20 21.53
C ASP A 90 6.03 11.37 21.52
N GLY A 91 5.29 10.28 21.35
CA GLY A 91 3.83 10.23 21.35
C GLY A 91 3.18 10.61 20.02
N ARG A 92 3.94 11.06 19.00
CA ARG A 92 3.36 11.39 17.69
C ARG A 92 2.91 10.13 16.95
N PRO A 93 1.71 10.12 16.33
CA PRO A 93 1.32 9.08 15.40
C PRO A 93 2.31 8.98 14.23
N PHE A 94 2.62 7.77 13.76
CA PHE A 94 3.51 7.59 12.62
C PHE A 94 3.09 8.35 11.34
N PRO A 95 1.79 8.51 11.01
CA PRO A 95 1.38 9.40 9.92
C PRO A 95 1.86 10.84 10.09
N GLN A 96 1.86 11.37 11.31
CA GLN A 96 2.36 12.72 11.61
C GLN A 96 3.89 12.78 11.47
N VAL A 97 4.62 11.75 11.91
CA VAL A 97 6.08 11.65 11.74
C VAL A 97 6.45 11.73 10.26
N ILE A 98 5.82 10.91 9.41
CA ILE A 98 6.07 10.88 7.95
C ILE A 98 5.75 12.24 7.31
N LYS A 99 4.58 12.82 7.63
CA LYS A 99 4.16 14.11 7.08
C LYS A 99 5.10 15.25 7.51
N SER A 100 5.60 15.24 8.75
CA SER A 100 6.54 16.25 9.24
C SER A 100 7.88 16.25 8.49
N LYS A 101 8.23 15.13 7.85
CA LYS A 101 9.43 14.96 7.02
C LYS A 101 9.16 15.14 5.52
N GLY A 102 7.95 15.59 5.16
CA GLY A 102 7.55 15.87 3.78
C GLY A 102 7.17 14.63 2.95
N GLY A 103 7.00 13.47 3.59
CA GLY A 103 6.54 12.24 2.95
C GLY A 103 5.00 12.16 2.91
N VAL A 104 4.48 11.47 1.91
CA VAL A 104 3.07 11.07 1.81
C VAL A 104 2.87 9.75 2.55
N VAL A 105 1.74 9.57 3.24
CA VAL A 105 1.42 8.33 3.96
C VAL A 105 0.64 7.39 3.05
N GLY A 106 1.09 6.15 2.95
CA GLY A 106 0.48 5.09 2.18
C GLY A 106 0.01 3.93 3.05
N ILE A 107 -0.98 3.18 2.58
CA ILE A 107 -1.52 2.02 3.31
C ILE A 107 -1.67 0.79 2.40
N LYS A 108 -1.17 -0.37 2.84
CA LYS A 108 -1.48 -1.64 2.18
C LYS A 108 -2.91 -2.07 2.51
N VAL A 109 -3.73 -2.30 1.47
CA VAL A 109 -5.17 -2.57 1.66
C VAL A 109 -5.63 -3.95 1.23
N ASP A 110 -4.81 -4.70 0.48
CA ASP A 110 -5.12 -6.10 0.14
C ASP A 110 -5.03 -7.01 1.37
N LYS A 111 -5.80 -8.10 1.35
CA LYS A 111 -5.86 -9.13 2.39
C LYS A 111 -5.11 -10.41 2.00
N GLY A 112 -4.09 -10.28 1.15
CA GLY A 112 -3.22 -11.37 0.72
C GLY A 112 -3.75 -12.18 -0.46
N VAL A 113 -2.91 -13.12 -0.92
CA VAL A 113 -3.19 -13.99 -2.06
C VAL A 113 -4.07 -15.18 -1.67
N VAL A 114 -4.86 -15.66 -2.61
CA VAL A 114 -5.67 -16.88 -2.51
C VAL A 114 -5.48 -17.73 -3.77
N PRO A 115 -5.48 -19.08 -3.65
CA PRO A 115 -5.23 -19.96 -4.79
C PRO A 115 -6.37 -19.90 -5.82
N LEU A 116 -6.01 -19.94 -7.11
CA LEU A 116 -6.97 -20.11 -8.20
C LEU A 116 -7.18 -21.59 -8.49
N ALA A 117 -8.38 -22.11 -8.18
CA ALA A 117 -8.72 -23.50 -8.45
C ALA A 117 -8.58 -23.84 -9.94
N GLY A 118 -8.02 -25.01 -10.24
CA GLY A 118 -7.77 -25.44 -11.63
C GLY A 118 -6.51 -24.86 -12.27
N THR A 119 -5.67 -24.15 -11.51
CA THR A 119 -4.38 -23.62 -11.99
C THR A 119 -3.19 -24.32 -11.34
N ASN A 120 -1.99 -24.18 -11.93
CA ASN A 120 -0.75 -24.76 -11.41
C ASN A 120 -0.09 -23.86 -10.36
N GLY A 121 -0.69 -23.81 -9.17
CA GLY A 121 -0.15 -23.02 -8.05
C GLY A 121 -0.20 -21.51 -8.27
N GLU A 122 -1.15 -21.04 -9.08
CA GLU A 122 -1.36 -19.60 -9.30
C GLU A 122 -2.34 -19.02 -8.28
N THR A 123 -2.33 -17.69 -8.16
CA THR A 123 -3.11 -16.97 -7.16
C THR A 123 -3.82 -15.76 -7.76
N THR A 124 -4.91 -15.35 -7.14
CA THR A 124 -5.43 -13.97 -7.18
C THR A 124 -5.28 -13.34 -5.79
N THR A 125 -5.67 -12.09 -5.62
CA THR A 125 -5.59 -11.37 -4.34
C THR A 125 -6.97 -10.98 -3.86
N GLN A 126 -7.24 -11.14 -2.56
CA GLN A 126 -8.52 -10.80 -1.94
C GLN A 126 -8.47 -9.48 -1.17
N GLY A 127 -9.64 -8.92 -0.85
CA GLY A 127 -9.75 -7.74 0.03
C GLY A 127 -10.67 -6.61 -0.44
N LEU A 128 -11.45 -6.82 -1.52
CA LEU A 128 -12.39 -5.82 -2.04
C LEU A 128 -13.58 -5.58 -1.11
N ASP A 129 -13.98 -6.59 -0.34
CA ASP A 129 -15.10 -6.49 0.59
C ASP A 129 -14.82 -5.45 1.69
N GLY A 130 -15.69 -4.45 1.76
CA GLY A 130 -15.57 -3.31 2.67
C GLY A 130 -14.41 -2.36 2.34
N LEU A 131 -13.82 -2.44 1.13
CA LEU A 131 -12.65 -1.65 0.77
C LEU A 131 -12.96 -0.15 0.69
N SER A 132 -14.16 0.24 0.25
CA SER A 132 -14.52 1.66 0.14
C SER A 132 -14.56 2.32 1.52
N GLU A 133 -15.23 1.68 2.48
CA GLU A 133 -15.34 2.14 3.87
C GLU A 133 -13.97 2.22 4.53
N ARG A 134 -13.12 1.22 4.29
CA ARG A 134 -11.73 1.21 4.75
C ARG A 134 -10.91 2.34 4.12
N CYS A 135 -11.03 2.59 2.82
CA CYS A 135 -10.33 3.68 2.14
C CYS A 135 -10.77 5.04 2.69
N ALA A 136 -12.07 5.27 2.88
CA ALA A 136 -12.57 6.50 3.50
C ALA A 136 -12.01 6.69 4.92
N GLN A 137 -11.97 5.63 5.73
CA GLN A 137 -11.40 5.67 7.07
C GLN A 137 -9.89 5.95 7.03
N TYR A 138 -9.12 5.27 6.19
CA TYR A 138 -7.68 5.53 6.05
C TYR A 138 -7.37 6.93 5.52
N LYS A 139 -8.21 7.48 4.63
CA LYS A 139 -8.09 8.86 4.17
C LYS A 139 -8.25 9.84 5.34
N LYS A 140 -9.27 9.63 6.18
CA LYS A 140 -9.50 10.41 7.41
C LYS A 140 -8.32 10.28 8.40
N ASP A 141 -7.74 9.09 8.50
CA ASP A 141 -6.60 8.81 9.38
C ASP A 141 -5.25 9.22 8.79
N GLY A 142 -5.26 9.78 7.58
CA GLY A 142 -4.16 10.54 7.01
C GLY A 142 -3.37 9.85 5.90
N ALA A 143 -3.79 8.68 5.42
CA ALA A 143 -3.24 8.06 4.21
C ALA A 143 -3.78 8.75 2.95
N ASP A 144 -2.92 8.95 1.96
CA ASP A 144 -3.28 9.58 0.67
C ASP A 144 -3.06 8.65 -0.53
N PHE A 145 -2.35 7.53 -0.32
CA PHE A 145 -2.20 6.49 -1.33
C PHE A 145 -2.33 5.10 -0.71
N ALA A 146 -2.57 4.10 -1.56
CA ALA A 146 -2.69 2.71 -1.14
C ALA A 146 -1.81 1.82 -2.01
N LYS A 147 -1.63 0.58 -1.54
CA LYS A 147 -0.96 -0.49 -2.28
C LYS A 147 -1.83 -1.75 -2.29
N TRP A 148 -1.85 -2.43 -3.43
CA TRP A 148 -2.44 -3.76 -3.59
C TRP A 148 -1.54 -4.63 -4.44
N ARG A 149 -1.13 -5.77 -3.87
CA ARG A 149 -0.20 -6.70 -4.52
C ARG A 149 -0.94 -7.89 -5.13
N CYS A 150 -0.74 -8.11 -6.43
CA CYS A 150 -1.02 -9.35 -7.12
C CYS A 150 0.28 -10.10 -7.39
N VAL A 151 0.21 -11.42 -7.58
CA VAL A 151 1.38 -12.27 -7.84
C VAL A 151 1.11 -13.18 -9.01
N LEU A 152 2.01 -13.13 -9.98
CA LEU A 152 2.09 -14.03 -11.10
C LEU A 152 3.40 -14.83 -11.02
N LYS A 153 3.46 -15.96 -11.72
CA LYS A 153 4.62 -16.83 -11.73
C LYS A 153 4.93 -17.26 -13.15
N ILE A 154 6.16 -17.02 -13.60
CA ILE A 154 6.65 -17.56 -14.87
C ILE A 154 7.02 -19.04 -14.67
N GLY A 155 6.47 -19.89 -15.53
CA GLY A 155 6.73 -21.32 -15.56
C GLY A 155 6.31 -21.90 -16.91
N GLU A 156 6.33 -23.23 -17.05
CA GLU A 156 6.00 -23.88 -18.32
C GLU A 156 4.56 -23.58 -18.80
N HIS A 157 3.61 -23.50 -17.86
CA HIS A 157 2.18 -23.29 -18.11
C HIS A 157 1.61 -22.07 -17.35
N THR A 158 2.48 -21.19 -16.82
CA THR A 158 2.10 -20.02 -16.03
C THR A 158 2.91 -18.78 -16.47
N PRO A 159 2.34 -17.57 -16.43
CA PRO A 159 1.00 -17.24 -15.95
C PRO A 159 -0.08 -17.63 -16.97
N SER A 160 -1.13 -18.31 -16.51
CA SER A 160 -2.24 -18.72 -17.37
C SER A 160 -3.09 -17.52 -17.78
N ALA A 161 -3.89 -17.69 -18.85
CA ALA A 161 -4.86 -16.67 -19.25
C ALA A 161 -5.83 -16.30 -18.11
N LEU A 162 -6.24 -17.29 -17.30
CA LEU A 162 -7.09 -17.06 -16.13
C LEU A 162 -6.40 -16.19 -15.09
N ALA A 163 -5.15 -16.50 -14.73
CA ALA A 163 -4.41 -15.73 -13.72
C ALA A 163 -4.14 -14.29 -14.17
N ILE A 164 -3.78 -14.07 -15.44
CA ILE A 164 -3.58 -12.72 -16.00
C ILE A 164 -4.88 -11.92 -15.95
N MET A 165 -5.98 -12.49 -16.45
CA MET A 165 -7.28 -11.83 -16.50
C MET A 165 -7.80 -11.46 -15.11
N GLU A 166 -7.76 -12.42 -14.18
CA GLU A 166 -8.31 -12.23 -12.83
C GLU A 166 -7.48 -11.22 -12.02
N ASN A 167 -6.14 -11.31 -12.07
CA ASN A 167 -5.30 -10.34 -11.36
C ASN A 167 -5.43 -8.92 -11.96
N ALA A 168 -5.54 -8.79 -13.29
CA ALA A 168 -5.80 -7.49 -13.91
C ALA A 168 -7.17 -6.92 -13.49
N ASN A 169 -8.21 -7.76 -13.48
CA ASN A 169 -9.55 -7.36 -13.09
C ASN A 169 -9.63 -6.91 -11.63
N VAL A 170 -9.04 -7.67 -10.70
CA VAL A 170 -9.07 -7.31 -9.27
C VAL A 170 -8.28 -6.03 -8.99
N LEU A 171 -7.14 -5.83 -9.67
CA LEU A 171 -6.36 -4.58 -9.57
C LEU A 171 -7.16 -3.38 -10.08
N ALA A 172 -7.89 -3.52 -11.18
CA ALA A 172 -8.75 -2.46 -11.71
C ALA A 172 -9.90 -2.11 -10.74
N ARG A 173 -10.52 -3.14 -10.11
CA ARG A 173 -11.55 -2.94 -9.09
C ARG A 173 -11.00 -2.22 -7.86
N TYR A 174 -9.84 -2.65 -7.35
CA TYR A 174 -9.12 -1.99 -6.27
C TYR A 174 -8.84 -0.52 -6.60
N ALA A 175 -8.24 -0.25 -7.77
CA ALA A 175 -7.85 1.09 -8.17
C ALA A 175 -9.06 2.02 -8.29
N SER A 176 -10.15 1.53 -8.87
CA SER A 176 -11.41 2.27 -8.97
C SER A 176 -11.93 2.66 -7.58
N ILE A 177 -11.95 1.74 -6.62
CA ILE A 177 -12.47 2.01 -5.28
C ILE A 177 -11.59 3.03 -4.54
N CYS A 178 -10.26 2.93 -4.67
CA CYS A 178 -9.34 3.89 -4.07
C CYS A 178 -9.57 5.32 -4.59
N GLN A 179 -9.68 5.48 -5.92
CA GLN A 179 -9.88 6.79 -6.53
C GLN A 179 -11.19 7.45 -6.09
N GLN A 180 -12.27 6.67 -5.90
CA GLN A 180 -13.54 7.19 -5.38
C GLN A 180 -13.45 7.74 -3.95
N ASN A 181 -12.40 7.38 -3.20
CA ASN A 181 -12.18 7.79 -1.82
C ASN A 181 -10.98 8.76 -1.67
N GLY A 182 -10.51 9.38 -2.77
CA GLY A 182 -9.39 10.32 -2.73
C GLY A 182 -8.04 9.68 -2.41
N ILE A 183 -7.90 8.36 -2.65
CA ILE A 183 -6.67 7.60 -2.41
C ILE A 183 -6.04 7.23 -3.75
N VAL A 184 -4.75 7.54 -3.94
CA VAL A 184 -3.99 7.13 -5.13
C VAL A 184 -3.67 5.64 -5.05
N PRO A 185 -4.08 4.80 -6.02
CA PRO A 185 -3.77 3.37 -5.99
C PRO A 185 -2.41 3.06 -6.63
N ILE A 186 -1.51 2.43 -5.89
CA ILE A 186 -0.34 1.74 -6.47
C ILE A 186 -0.79 0.35 -6.89
N VAL A 187 -0.78 0.13 -8.20
CA VAL A 187 -1.12 -1.13 -8.87
C VAL A 187 0.16 -1.97 -8.97
N GLU A 188 0.25 -3.06 -8.19
CA GLU A 188 1.46 -3.89 -8.09
C GLU A 188 1.20 -5.32 -8.62
N PRO A 189 1.42 -5.58 -9.92
CA PRO A 189 1.38 -6.92 -10.51
C PRO A 189 2.79 -7.53 -10.50
N GLU A 190 3.19 -8.16 -9.39
CA GLU A 190 4.50 -8.81 -9.25
C GLU A 190 4.61 -10.10 -10.05
#